data_AF-A0A441V7E5-F1
#
_entry.id   AF-A0A441V7E5-F1
#
_cell.length_a   1.000
_cell.length_b   1.000
_cell.length_c   1.000
_cell.angle_alpha   90.00
_cell.angle_beta   90.00
_cell.angle_gamma   90.00
#
_symmetry.space_group_name_H-M   'P 1'
#
loop_
_entity.id
_entity.type
_entity.pdbx_description
1 polymer ?
#
loop_
_entity_poly.entity_id
_entity_poly.type
_entity_poly.pdbx_seq_one_letter_code
_entity_poly.pdbx_strand_id
1 'polypeptide(L)'
;MTDLIPRAITDAVATLWRRRGPRPDNTFETPEFLGLKAACIASYPVGGAFWFTMSLWEILRSLGCPMLLPADKQDLALTADLATEKLHRAMTATMTKIVHLCPLDWADRPPSVVFGGRPTGSSGSTDLPKMPVW
;
A
#
# COMPACT_ATOMS: atom_id res chain seq x y z
N MET A 1 -10.35 -2.99 -22.60
CA MET A 1 -9.08 -2.55 -23.20
C MET A 1 -7.98 -2.95 -22.25
N THR A 2 -7.10 -3.87 -22.65
CA THR A 2 -5.93 -4.21 -21.86
C THR A 2 -4.96 -3.05 -22.03
N ASP A 3 -5.00 -2.08 -21.11
CA ASP A 3 -4.06 -0.97 -21.15
C ASP A 3 -2.65 -1.56 -21.07
N LEU A 4 -1.90 -1.39 -22.15
CA LEU A 4 -0.54 -1.89 -22.27
C LEU A 4 0.32 -1.12 -21.26
N ILE A 5 0.96 -1.85 -20.35
CA ILE A 5 1.88 -1.24 -19.40
C ILE A 5 3.04 -0.59 -20.18
N PRO A 6 3.33 0.70 -19.97
CA PRO A 6 4.44 1.37 -20.66
C PRO A 6 5.77 0.69 -20.32
N ARG A 7 6.59 0.39 -21.34
CA ARG A 7 7.90 -0.28 -21.14
C ARG A 7 8.82 0.47 -20.18
N ALA A 8 8.80 1.81 -20.24
CA ALA A 8 9.57 2.65 -19.33
C ALA A 8 9.25 2.41 -17.85
N ILE A 9 8.00 2.07 -17.52
CA ILE A 9 7.57 1.72 -16.16
C ILE A 9 8.13 0.36 -15.77
N THR A 10 7.98 -0.64 -16.64
CA THR A 10 8.50 -1.99 -16.42
C THR A 10 10.01 -1.97 -16.16
N ASP A 11 10.78 -1.25 -16.97
CA ASP A 11 12.23 -1.15 -16.85
C ASP A 11 12.65 -0.41 -15.56
N ALA A 12 11.93 0.66 -15.20
CA ALA A 12 12.19 1.42 -13.98
C ALA A 12 11.88 0.60 -12.72
N VAL A 13 10.74 -0.11 -12.70
CA VAL A 13 10.37 -1.02 -11.60
C VAL A 13 11.39 -2.16 -11.49
N ALA A 14 11.78 -2.79 -12.60
CA ALA A 14 12.79 -3.85 -12.59
C ALA A 14 14.14 -3.36 -12.04
N THR A 15 14.55 -2.14 -12.40
CA THR A 15 15.79 -1.52 -11.89
C THR A 15 15.70 -1.26 -10.39
N LEU A 16 14.57 -0.72 -9.91
CA LEU A 16 14.32 -0.51 -8.50
C LEU A 16 14.28 -1.82 -7.70
N TRP A 17 13.69 -2.88 -8.25
CA TRP A 17 13.57 -4.20 -7.60
C TRP A 17 14.87 -5.00 -7.54
N ARG A 18 15.83 -4.72 -8.42
CA ARG A 18 17.19 -5.30 -8.35
C ARG A 18 17.99 -4.74 -7.18
N ARG A 19 17.67 -3.54 -6.70
CA ARG A 19 18.34 -2.92 -5.56
C ARG A 19 17.93 -3.63 -4.27
N ARG A 20 18.69 -4.67 -3.90
CA ARG A 20 18.65 -5.34 -2.61
C ARG A 20 19.86 -4.87 -1.81
N GLY A 21 19.65 -3.96 -0.87
CA GLY A 21 20.73 -3.38 -0.09
C GLY A 21 20.21 -2.69 1.15
N PRO A 22 21.10 -2.27 2.06
CA PRO A 22 20.70 -1.50 3.23
C PRO A 22 19.89 -0.27 2.79
N ARG A 23 18.85 0.04 3.56
CA ARG A 23 17.96 1.17 3.29
C ARG A 23 18.83 2.44 3.12
N PRO A 24 18.74 3.15 1.99
CA PRO A 24 19.49 4.38 1.78
C PRO A 24 19.04 5.45 2.78
N ASP A 25 19.97 6.32 3.21
CA ASP A 25 19.69 7.43 4.13
C ASP A 25 18.55 8.32 3.62
N ASN A 26 18.56 8.61 2.31
CA ASN A 26 17.46 9.27 1.64
C ASN A 26 16.97 8.47 0.42
N THR A 27 15.80 7.85 0.56
CA THR A 27 15.19 7.06 -0.52
C THR A 27 14.75 7.93 -1.70
N PHE A 28 14.36 9.17 -1.45
CA PHE A 28 13.80 10.08 -2.46
C PHE A 28 14.85 10.57 -3.48
N GLU A 29 16.13 10.51 -3.11
CA GLU A 29 17.26 10.95 -3.95
C GLU A 29 17.93 9.81 -4.71
N THR A 30 17.48 8.57 -4.50
CA THR A 30 18.06 7.43 -5.22
C THR A 30 17.76 7.52 -6.71
N PRO A 31 18.76 7.25 -7.58
CA PRO A 31 18.57 7.35 -9.03
C PRO A 31 17.48 6.41 -9.54
N GLU A 32 17.27 5.26 -8.89
CA GLU A 32 16.24 4.30 -9.25
C GLU A 32 14.83 4.83 -8.92
N PHE A 33 14.66 5.48 -7.77
CA PHE A 33 13.39 6.11 -7.41
C PHE A 33 13.09 7.32 -8.30
N LEU A 34 14.10 8.15 -8.58
CA LEU A 34 13.95 9.29 -9.49
C LEU A 34 13.63 8.85 -10.92
N GLY A 35 14.26 7.76 -11.39
CA GLY A 35 13.97 7.16 -12.69
C GLY A 35 12.53 6.67 -12.80
N LEU A 36 12.03 5.98 -11.76
CA LEU A 36 10.62 5.56 -11.71
C LEU A 36 9.66 6.76 -11.66
N LYS A 37 9.97 7.77 -10.85
CA LYS A 37 9.17 8.99 -10.77
C LYS A 37 9.06 9.67 -12.14
N ALA A 38 10.18 9.84 -12.84
CA ALA A 38 10.19 10.43 -14.18
C ALA A 38 9.37 9.61 -15.17
N ALA A 39 9.51 8.28 -15.16
CA ALA A 39 8.74 7.39 -16.02
C ALA A 39 7.22 7.50 -15.75
N CYS A 40 6.81 7.58 -14.48
CA CYS A 40 5.41 7.76 -14.11
C CYS A 40 4.85 9.11 -14.54
N ILE A 41 5.60 10.20 -14.37
CA ILE A 41 5.18 11.55 -14.80
C ILE A 41 5.01 11.61 -16.32
N ALA A 42 5.89 10.93 -17.06
CA ALA A 42 5.80 10.87 -18.52
C ALA A 42 4.65 9.99 -19.02
N SER A 43 4.26 8.96 -18.26
CA SER A 43 3.32 7.92 -18.71
C SER A 43 1.89 8.09 -18.21
N TYR A 44 1.67 8.85 -17.14
CA TYR A 44 0.36 8.98 -16.49
C TYR A 44 0.00 10.45 -16.25
N PRO A 45 -1.30 10.80 -16.24
CA PRO A 45 -1.76 12.15 -15.91
C PRO A 45 -1.59 12.40 -14.40
N VAL A 46 -0.52 13.08 -14.01
CA VAL A 46 -0.21 13.35 -12.60
C VAL A 46 -0.55 14.80 -12.23
N GLY A 47 -1.47 14.99 -11.26
CA GLY A 47 -2.00 16.31 -10.87
C GLY A 47 -1.07 17.23 -10.05
N GLY A 48 0.23 16.93 -9.96
CA GLY A 48 1.22 17.74 -9.26
C GLY A 48 2.44 16.95 -8.78
N ALA A 49 3.64 17.34 -9.21
CA ALA A 49 4.88 16.58 -8.99
C ALA A 49 5.32 16.48 -7.52
N PHE A 50 4.95 17.46 -6.68
CA PHE A 50 5.30 17.48 -5.25
C PHE A 50 4.56 16.37 -4.48
N TRP A 51 3.22 16.40 -4.51
CA TRP A 51 2.37 15.39 -3.88
C TRP A 51 2.59 13.99 -4.45
N PHE A 52 2.87 13.90 -5.75
CA PHE A 52 3.15 12.63 -6.40
C PHE A 52 4.33 11.88 -5.80
N THR A 53 5.36 12.59 -5.32
CA THR A 53 6.54 11.95 -4.73
C THR A 53 6.17 11.15 -3.49
N MET A 54 5.32 11.72 -2.63
CA MET A 54 4.82 11.06 -1.43
C MET A 54 3.84 9.94 -1.76
N SER A 55 2.92 10.18 -2.70
CA SER A 55 1.97 9.14 -3.15
C SER A 55 2.69 7.94 -3.76
N LEU A 56 3.70 8.18 -4.59
CA LEU A 56 4.52 7.13 -5.19
C LEU A 56 5.28 6.34 -4.11
N TRP A 57 5.83 7.02 -3.12
CA TRP A 57 6.49 6.37 -1.99
C TRP A 57 5.53 5.47 -1.21
N GLU A 58 4.33 5.94 -0.90
CA GLU A 58 3.31 5.15 -0.22
C GLU A 58 2.86 3.94 -1.04
N ILE A 59 2.69 4.10 -2.35
CA ILE A 59 2.39 2.99 -3.25
C ILE A 59 3.51 1.95 -3.18
N LEU A 60 4.77 2.36 -3.34
CA LEU A 60 5.92 1.45 -3.28
C LEU A 60 6.04 0.74 -1.92
N ARG A 61 5.75 1.44 -0.83
CA ARG A 61 5.70 0.86 0.51
C ARG A 61 4.60 -0.20 0.60
N SER A 62 3.40 0.08 0.08
CA SER A 62 2.29 -0.86 0.07
C SER A 62 2.53 -2.09 -0.81
N LEU A 63 3.32 -1.93 -1.87
CA LEU A 63 3.74 -3.01 -2.77
C LEU A 63 4.92 -3.81 -2.23
N GLY A 64 5.49 -3.45 -1.08
CA GLY A 64 6.63 -4.15 -0.50
C GLY A 64 7.92 -3.98 -1.32
N CYS A 65 8.23 -2.75 -1.74
CA CYS A 65 9.49 -2.46 -2.42
C CYS A 65 10.69 -2.96 -1.58
N PRO A 66 11.61 -3.78 -2.16
CA PRO A 66 12.76 -4.35 -1.44
C PRO A 66 13.60 -3.32 -0.69
N MET A 67 13.81 -2.14 -1.28
CA MET A 67 14.57 -1.04 -0.70
C MET A 67 13.92 -0.42 0.55
N LEU A 68 12.61 -0.55 0.70
CA LEU A 68 11.84 -0.03 1.84
C LEU A 68 11.63 -1.07 2.95
N LEU A 69 11.97 -2.34 2.68
CA LEU A 69 11.78 -3.43 3.61
C LEU A 69 13.01 -3.60 4.51
N PRO A 70 12.81 -3.99 5.79
CA PRO A 70 13.87 -4.49 6.65
C PRO A 70 14.64 -5.66 5.99
N ALA A 71 15.92 -5.81 6.34
CA ALA A 71 16.78 -6.85 5.75
C ALA A 71 16.26 -8.28 6.03
N ASP A 72 15.60 -8.49 7.18
CA ASP A 72 14.97 -9.73 7.61
C ASP A 72 13.62 -10.03 6.92
N LYS A 73 13.10 -9.08 6.12
CA LYS A 73 11.76 -9.16 5.51
C LYS A 73 11.78 -9.04 4.00
N GLN A 74 12.95 -9.22 3.37
CA GLN A 74 13.10 -9.13 1.91
C GLN A 74 12.25 -10.17 1.16
N ASP A 75 11.93 -11.29 1.80
CA ASP A 75 11.08 -12.36 1.22
C ASP A 75 9.61 -11.95 1.09
N LEU A 76 9.18 -10.88 1.79
CA LEU A 76 7.83 -10.33 1.66
C LEU A 76 7.68 -9.41 0.44
N ALA A 77 8.78 -9.10 -0.26
CA ALA A 77 8.73 -8.27 -1.45
C ALA A 77 7.98 -8.97 -2.59
N LEU A 78 7.07 -8.25 -3.22
CA LEU A 78 6.43 -8.74 -4.45
C LEU A 78 7.48 -8.90 -5.57
N THR A 79 7.20 -9.76 -6.55
CA THR A 79 8.01 -9.82 -7.77
C THR A 79 7.88 -8.53 -8.58
N ALA A 80 8.92 -8.14 -9.32
CA ALA A 80 8.91 -6.92 -10.15
C ALA A 80 7.73 -6.86 -11.13
N ASP A 81 7.36 -7.99 -11.75
CA ASP A 81 6.25 -8.03 -12.72
C ASP A 81 4.89 -7.73 -12.06
N LEU A 82 4.62 -8.38 -10.92
CA LEU A 82 3.39 -8.16 -10.17
C LEU A 82 3.33 -6.77 -9.52
N ALA A 83 4.49 -6.22 -9.13
CA ALA A 83 4.58 -4.84 -8.66
C ALA A 83 4.29 -3.84 -9.80
N THR A 84 4.82 -4.09 -10.99
CA THR A 84 4.56 -3.32 -12.21
C THR A 84 3.06 -3.30 -12.55
N GLU A 85 2.41 -4.46 -12.53
CA GLU A 85 0.98 -4.58 -12.80
C GLU A 85 0.13 -3.81 -11.77
N LYS A 86 0.44 -3.96 -10.48
CA LYS A 86 -0.28 -3.26 -9.41
C LYS A 86 -0.05 -1.75 -9.44
N LEU A 87 1.17 -1.31 -9.73
CA LEU A 87 1.49 0.10 -9.92
C LEU A 87 0.70 0.67 -11.09
N HIS A 88 0.70 -0.01 -12.24
CA HIS A 88 -0.06 0.44 -13.40
C HIS A 88 -1.54 0.60 -13.08
N ARG A 89 -2.15 -0.41 -12.43
CA ARG A 89 -3.54 -0.35 -11.97
C ARG A 89 -3.80 0.80 -11.00
N ALA A 90 -2.88 1.07 -10.07
CA ALA A 90 -3.02 2.18 -9.13
C ALA A 90 -2.97 3.54 -9.85
N MET A 91 -2.15 3.66 -10.89
CA MET A 91 -2.01 4.90 -11.67
C MET A 91 -3.16 5.13 -12.66
N THR A 92 -3.83 4.07 -13.12
CA THR A 92 -4.99 4.17 -14.04
C THR A 92 -6.34 4.09 -13.32
N ALA A 93 -6.36 3.75 -12.03
CA ALA A 93 -7.59 3.67 -11.25
C ALA A 93 -8.28 5.04 -11.20
N THR A 94 -9.53 5.08 -11.68
CA THR A 94 -10.37 6.29 -11.67
C THR A 94 -11.05 6.52 -10.31
N MET A 95 -11.06 5.51 -9.43
CA MET A 95 -11.69 5.59 -8.10
C MET A 95 -10.69 5.25 -6.99
N THR A 96 -10.57 6.14 -6.01
CA THR A 96 -9.88 5.89 -4.76
C THR A 96 -10.84 5.19 -3.78
N LYS A 97 -10.51 3.97 -3.35
CA LYS A 97 -11.28 3.26 -2.31
C LYS A 97 -10.68 3.56 -0.94
N ILE A 98 -11.36 4.39 -0.15
CA ILE A 98 -11.02 4.59 1.27
C ILE A 98 -11.79 3.53 2.06
N VAL A 99 -11.06 2.61 2.67
CA VAL A 99 -11.65 1.65 3.62
C VAL A 99 -11.49 2.23 5.00
N HIS A 100 -12.59 2.76 5.56
CA HIS A 100 -12.64 3.10 6.97
C HIS A 100 -12.65 1.80 7.78
N LEU A 101 -11.48 1.40 8.28
CA LEU A 101 -11.38 0.36 9.29
C LEU A 101 -11.94 0.95 10.58
N CYS A 102 -13.20 0.66 10.88
CA CYS A 102 -13.76 0.91 12.20
C CYS A 102 -13.00 0.03 13.19
N PRO A 103 -12.54 0.55 14.35
CA PRO A 103 -12.05 -0.29 15.42
C PRO A 103 -13.06 -1.41 15.68
N LEU A 104 -12.59 -2.64 15.82
CA LEU A 104 -13.46 -3.82 15.97
C LEU A 104 -14.44 -3.65 17.15
N ASP A 105 -14.02 -2.90 18.18
CA ASP A 105 -14.79 -2.56 19.37
C ASP A 105 -16.03 -1.70 19.08
N TRP A 106 -16.12 -1.07 17.90
CA TRP A 106 -17.22 -0.20 17.47
C TRP A 106 -18.04 -0.82 16.32
N ALA A 107 -17.78 -2.07 15.94
CA ALA A 107 -18.58 -2.76 14.96
C ALA A 107 -19.90 -3.23 15.60
N ASP A 108 -21.05 -2.71 15.16
CA ASP A 108 -22.38 -3.18 15.62
C ASP A 108 -22.57 -4.70 15.48
N ARG A 109 -21.85 -5.30 14.51
CA ARG A 109 -21.77 -6.75 14.29
C ARG A 109 -20.34 -7.12 13.94
N PRO A 110 -19.48 -7.46 14.92
CA PRO A 110 -18.15 -7.93 14.60
C PRO A 110 -18.25 -9.28 13.86
N PRO A 111 -17.42 -9.51 12.83
CA PRO A 111 -17.33 -10.82 12.22
C PRO A 111 -16.90 -11.85 13.28
N SER A 112 -17.43 -13.07 13.19
CA SER A 112 -16.93 -14.17 14.03
C SER A 112 -15.49 -14.46 13.62
N VAL A 113 -14.53 -14.04 14.45
CA VAL A 113 -13.10 -14.33 14.25
C VAL A 113 -12.65 -15.30 15.33
N VAL A 114 -12.14 -16.44 14.93
CA VAL A 114 -11.55 -17.43 15.85
C VAL A 114 -10.07 -17.10 16.00
N PHE A 115 -9.70 -16.37 17.06
CA PHE A 115 -8.32 -16.24 17.48
C PHE A 115 -7.94 -17.45 18.33
N GLY A 116 -7.08 -18.32 17.81
CA GLY A 116 -6.51 -19.45 18.57
C GLY A 116 -7.56 -20.37 19.19
N GLY A 117 -8.21 -21.21 18.37
CA GLY A 117 -8.98 -22.38 18.83
C GLY A 117 -10.20 -22.12 19.71
N ARG A 118 -10.55 -20.87 20.04
CA ARG A 118 -11.75 -20.53 20.80
C ARG A 118 -12.57 -19.49 20.05
N PRO A 119 -13.82 -19.82 19.65
CA PRO A 119 -14.73 -18.82 19.12
C PRO A 119 -15.07 -17.82 20.23
N THR A 120 -14.82 -16.53 19.98
CA THR A 120 -15.31 -15.45 20.83
C THR A 120 -16.81 -15.29 20.58
N GLY A 121 -17.61 -15.70 21.57
CA GLY A 121 -19.06 -15.63 21.51
C GLY A 121 -19.57 -14.19 21.53
N SER A 122 -20.68 -13.96 20.85
CA SER A 122 -21.46 -12.72 20.89
C SER A 122 -21.91 -12.43 22.33
N SER A 123 -21.32 -11.42 22.98
CA SER A 123 -21.91 -10.88 24.21
C SER A 123 -23.13 -10.07 23.82
N GLY A 124 -24.32 -10.64 23.99
CA GLY A 124 -25.57 -9.91 23.87
C GLY A 124 -25.55 -8.72 24.83
N SER A 125 -25.78 -7.53 24.31
CA SER A 125 -26.12 -6.35 25.10
C SER A 125 -27.38 -6.67 25.91
N THR A 126 -27.23 -6.78 27.23
CA THR A 126 -28.34 -6.82 28.18
C THR A 126 -28.07 -5.72 29.21
N ASP A 127 -28.94 -4.71 29.16
CA ASP A 127 -29.23 -3.67 30.15
C ASP A 127 -28.06 -3.01 30.90
N LEU A 128 -27.73 -1.78 30.49
CA LEU A 128 -27.06 -0.81 31.36
C LEU A 128 -28.13 -0.01 32.12
N PRO A 129 -28.15 -0.02 33.46
CA PRO A 129 -29.03 0.88 34.21
C PRO A 129 -28.62 2.34 33.97
N LYS A 130 -29.61 3.18 33.68
CA LYS A 130 -29.46 4.64 33.53
C LYS A 130 -28.78 5.21 34.78
N MET A 131 -27.62 5.84 34.60
CA MET A 131 -26.98 6.67 35.63
C MET A 131 -27.22 8.16 35.32
N PRO A 132 -27.40 9.00 36.36
CA PRO A 132 -27.92 10.35 36.20
C PRO A 132 -26.86 11.30 35.65
N VAL A 133 -27.36 12.25 34.87
CA VAL A 133 -26.63 13.39 34.32
C VAL A 133 -26.26 14.34 35.48
N TRP A 134 -25.01 14.74 35.54
CA TRP A 134 -24.56 16.00 36.13
C TRP A 134 -23.73 16.74 35.10
#